data_AF-A0AA39WH38-F1
#
_entry.id   AF-A0AA39WH38-F1
#
_cell.length_a   1.000
_cell.length_b   1.000
_cell.length_c   1.000
_cell.angle_alpha   90.00
_cell.angle_beta   90.00
_cell.angle_gamma   90.00
#
_symmetry.space_group_name_H-M   'P 1'
#
loop_
_entity.id
_entity.type
_entity.pdbx_description
1 polymer ?
#
loop_
_entity_poly.entity_id
_entity_poly.type
_entity_poly.pdbx_seq_one_letter_code
_entity_poly.pdbx_strand_id
1 'polypeptide(L)'
;MLNVFGNINTATVIGWNLVDSLLEEFLLATELSQKHSAHDEAEKILQRIKEMQPEFQPEQSQMSIPLSIMRRKLGPATSFFESADETFNGCIKTLTDELPDNDFSSFHVLSKILRLIPGLEYHAEVAASCKYYKFQVEASLGGNGKDQDNIQDKHDEGPQDQDAEKSQSSAKSEGLELNQDVEESQNDGQYDFGDDNTSCDICGKTITNRDAKMTWMHTCYYCTNTDFCDSCYTATESSSYTEQSIGDGRYPCLGEHKYIKVPVTGWKGVKNGKILYDDPKNGATEIELKKWLEDLKGHWKIAWENYWREEMPVS
;
A
#
# COMPACT_ATOMS: atom_id res chain seq x y z
N MET A 1 -1.77 -27.65 -15.77
CA MET A 1 -3.06 -27.10 -16.25
C MET A 1 -3.87 -26.67 -15.03
N LEU A 2 -3.72 -25.41 -14.61
CA LEU A 2 -4.48 -24.82 -13.52
C LEU A 2 -5.58 -23.94 -14.15
N ASN A 3 -6.76 -24.51 -14.37
CA ASN A 3 -7.97 -23.75 -14.61
C ASN A 3 -8.56 -23.39 -13.24
N VAL A 4 -8.06 -22.30 -12.66
CA VAL A 4 -8.76 -21.61 -11.57
C VAL A 4 -9.13 -20.25 -12.15
N PHE A 5 -10.30 -20.16 -12.78
CA PHE A 5 -10.94 -18.86 -13.01
C PHE A 5 -11.44 -18.36 -11.66
N GLY A 6 -10.51 -17.93 -10.82
CA GLY A 6 -10.79 -17.08 -9.67
C GLY A 6 -11.08 -15.67 -10.15
N ASN A 7 -11.72 -14.87 -9.30
CA ASN A 7 -11.81 -13.42 -9.47
C ASN A 7 -10.41 -12.87 -9.83
N ILE A 8 -10.31 -11.92 -10.77
CA ILE A 8 -9.05 -11.28 -11.19
C ILE A 8 -8.25 -10.80 -9.97
N ASN A 9 -8.93 -10.28 -8.95
CA ASN A 9 -8.30 -9.87 -7.69
C ASN A 9 -7.60 -11.05 -6.98
N THR A 10 -8.23 -12.22 -6.99
CA THR A 10 -7.63 -13.45 -6.46
C THR A 10 -6.41 -13.88 -7.26
N ALA A 11 -6.45 -13.79 -8.59
CA ALA A 11 -5.30 -14.12 -9.43
C ALA A 11 -4.11 -13.19 -9.17
N THR A 12 -4.37 -11.88 -9.01
CA THR A 12 -3.35 -10.88 -8.68
C THR A 12 -2.72 -11.15 -7.32
N VAL A 13 -3.53 -11.40 -6.27
CA VAL A 13 -3.03 -11.72 -4.92
C VAL A 13 -2.24 -13.03 -4.90
N ILE A 14 -2.68 -14.06 -5.64
CA ILE A 14 -1.90 -15.29 -5.79
C ILE A 14 -0.57 -14.99 -6.49
N GLY A 15 -0.58 -14.16 -7.53
CA GLY A 15 0.62 -13.72 -8.22
C GLY A 15 1.62 -13.05 -7.28
N TRP A 16 1.16 -12.17 -6.40
CA TRP A 16 1.98 -11.53 -5.37
C TRP A 16 2.70 -12.55 -4.49
N ASN A 17 1.96 -13.50 -3.92
CA ASN A 17 2.52 -14.53 -3.03
C ASN A 17 3.52 -15.44 -3.75
N LEU A 18 3.23 -15.79 -5.01
CA LEU A 18 4.13 -16.61 -5.82
C LEU A 18 5.43 -15.87 -6.16
N VAL A 19 5.33 -14.59 -6.54
CA VAL A 19 6.52 -13.76 -6.83
C VAL A 19 7.36 -13.55 -5.57
N ASP A 20 6.74 -13.37 -4.40
CA ASP A 20 7.47 -13.29 -3.13
C ASP A 20 8.19 -14.61 -2.81
N SER A 21 7.54 -15.76 -3.05
CA SER A 21 8.18 -17.07 -2.87
C SER A 21 9.38 -17.25 -3.82
N LEU A 22 9.24 -16.83 -5.08
CA LEU A 22 10.33 -16.88 -6.06
C LEU A 22 11.46 -15.91 -5.70
N LEU A 23 11.17 -14.78 -5.07
CA LEU A 23 12.19 -13.88 -4.53
C LEU A 23 13.02 -14.56 -3.44
N GLU A 24 12.38 -15.30 -2.53
CA GLU A 24 13.10 -16.06 -1.50
C GLU A 24 13.99 -17.13 -2.12
N GLU A 25 13.46 -17.93 -3.06
CA GLU A 25 14.24 -18.91 -3.81
C GLU A 25 15.44 -18.26 -4.51
N PHE A 26 15.21 -17.09 -5.13
CA PHE A 26 16.23 -16.32 -5.79
C PHE A 26 17.32 -15.85 -4.82
N LEU A 27 16.95 -15.32 -3.66
CA LEU A 27 17.92 -14.79 -2.68
C LEU A 27 18.75 -15.91 -2.05
N LEU A 28 18.12 -17.04 -1.73
CA LEU A 28 18.77 -18.21 -1.14
C LEU A 28 19.58 -19.05 -2.13
N ALA A 29 19.30 -18.94 -3.43
CA ALA A 29 20.01 -19.69 -4.46
C ALA A 29 21.52 -19.40 -4.44
N THR A 30 22.31 -20.47 -4.41
CA THR A 30 23.78 -20.42 -4.48
C THR A 30 24.29 -20.52 -5.93
N GLU A 31 23.47 -21.02 -6.85
CA GLU A 31 23.82 -21.20 -8.26
C GLU A 31 23.16 -20.15 -9.16
N LEU A 32 23.89 -19.65 -10.16
CA LEU A 32 23.40 -18.65 -11.11
C LEU A 32 22.19 -19.16 -11.92
N SER A 33 22.18 -20.43 -12.29
CA SER A 33 21.08 -21.05 -13.04
C SER A 33 19.76 -21.08 -12.26
N GLN A 34 19.83 -21.28 -10.94
CA GLN A 34 18.66 -21.23 -10.04
C GLN A 34 18.12 -19.81 -9.95
N LYS A 35 18.99 -18.80 -9.83
CA LYS A 35 18.59 -17.39 -9.83
C LYS A 35 17.88 -17.02 -11.14
N HIS A 36 18.42 -17.42 -12.29
CA HIS A 36 17.75 -17.20 -13.58
C HIS A 36 16.39 -17.89 -13.64
N SER A 37 16.30 -19.15 -13.20
CA SER A 37 15.03 -19.89 -13.19
C SER A 37 13.96 -19.20 -12.36
N ALA A 38 14.29 -18.70 -11.17
CA ALA A 38 13.36 -17.99 -10.30
C ALA A 38 12.91 -16.66 -10.91
N HIS A 39 13.86 -15.88 -11.47
CA HIS A 39 13.58 -14.65 -12.19
C HIS A 39 12.65 -14.87 -13.38
N ASP A 40 12.96 -15.83 -14.25
CA ASP A 40 12.18 -16.10 -15.46
C ASP A 40 10.76 -16.58 -15.12
N GLU A 41 10.58 -17.33 -14.04
CA GLU A 41 9.25 -17.75 -13.58
C GLU A 41 8.45 -16.57 -13.00
N ALA A 42 9.10 -15.65 -12.28
CA ALA A 42 8.47 -14.44 -11.78
C ALA A 42 7.99 -13.54 -12.93
N GLU A 43 8.78 -13.39 -13.98
CA GLU A 43 8.38 -12.65 -15.19
C GLU A 43 7.18 -13.30 -15.90
N LYS A 44 7.14 -14.64 -15.98
CA LYS A 44 5.98 -15.34 -16.56
C LYS A 44 4.71 -15.12 -15.77
N ILE A 45 4.77 -15.03 -14.43
CA ILE A 45 3.59 -14.74 -13.61
C ILE A 45 3.04 -13.35 -13.94
N LEU A 46 3.91 -12.34 -13.99
CA LEU A 46 3.52 -10.97 -14.35
C LEU A 46 2.89 -10.92 -15.74
N GLN A 47 3.51 -11.61 -16.71
CA GLN A 47 3.02 -11.67 -18.08
C GLN A 47 1.64 -12.35 -18.17
N ARG A 48 1.42 -13.45 -17.44
CA ARG A 48 0.10 -14.12 -17.38
C ARG A 48 -0.98 -13.20 -16.81
N ILE A 49 -0.67 -12.42 -15.77
CA ILE A 49 -1.63 -11.46 -15.20
C ILE A 49 -1.98 -10.38 -16.22
N LYS A 50 -0.98 -9.83 -16.92
CA LYS A 50 -1.19 -8.87 -18.00
C LYS A 50 -2.06 -9.43 -19.15
N GLU A 51 -1.89 -10.71 -19.49
CA GLU A 51 -2.71 -11.37 -20.50
C GLU A 51 -4.16 -11.57 -20.05
N MET A 52 -4.38 -11.81 -18.76
CA MET A 52 -5.73 -11.93 -18.18
C MET A 52 -6.41 -10.57 -18.01
N GLN A 53 -5.64 -9.50 -17.82
CA GLN A 53 -6.13 -8.16 -17.53
C GLN A 53 -5.40 -7.13 -18.42
N PRO A 54 -5.91 -6.81 -19.62
CA PRO A 54 -5.22 -5.93 -20.57
C PRO A 54 -4.92 -4.51 -20.04
N GLU A 55 -5.73 -4.01 -19.10
CA GLU A 55 -5.55 -2.72 -18.43
C GLU A 55 -4.54 -2.76 -17.28
N PHE A 56 -4.07 -3.95 -16.90
CA PHE A 56 -3.03 -4.11 -15.88
C PHE A 56 -1.75 -3.43 -16.33
N GLN A 57 -1.22 -2.56 -15.48
CA GLN A 57 0.06 -1.87 -15.66
C GLN A 57 1.10 -2.54 -14.77
N PRO A 58 1.99 -3.39 -15.32
CA PRO A 58 2.99 -4.11 -14.55
C PRO A 58 3.87 -3.20 -13.67
N GLU A 59 4.19 -2.01 -14.17
CA GLU A 59 5.00 -1.00 -13.51
C GLU A 59 4.33 -0.43 -12.25
N GLN A 60 3.01 -0.44 -12.18
CA GLN A 60 2.22 -0.03 -11.01
C GLN A 60 1.93 -1.18 -10.05
N SER A 61 2.28 -2.42 -10.43
CA SER A 61 2.05 -3.59 -9.59
C SER A 61 3.08 -3.70 -8.48
N GLN A 62 2.66 -4.21 -7.33
CA GLN A 62 3.53 -4.58 -6.22
C GLN A 62 4.57 -5.64 -6.62
N MET A 63 4.28 -6.46 -7.64
CA MET A 63 5.23 -7.45 -8.19
C MET A 63 6.45 -6.82 -8.86
N SER A 64 6.37 -5.54 -9.26
CA SER A 64 7.51 -4.82 -9.85
C SER A 64 8.70 -4.72 -8.89
N ILE A 65 8.46 -4.74 -7.58
CA ILE A 65 9.50 -4.58 -6.56
C ILE A 65 10.40 -5.83 -6.48
N PRO A 66 9.90 -7.05 -6.21
CA PRO A 66 10.70 -8.27 -6.30
C PRO A 66 11.45 -8.41 -7.63
N LEU A 67 10.79 -8.14 -8.75
CA LEU A 67 11.41 -8.21 -10.08
C LEU A 67 12.55 -7.21 -10.24
N SER A 68 12.38 -5.97 -9.75
CA SER A 68 13.44 -4.97 -9.77
C SER A 68 14.66 -5.42 -8.95
N ILE A 69 14.43 -6.06 -7.79
CA ILE A 69 15.51 -6.62 -6.96
C ILE A 69 16.26 -7.72 -7.72
N MET A 70 15.54 -8.66 -8.33
CA MET A 70 16.14 -9.74 -9.12
C MET A 70 16.92 -9.18 -10.33
N ARG A 71 16.35 -8.22 -11.06
CA ARG A 71 16.99 -7.54 -12.21
C ARG A 71 18.23 -6.79 -11.82
N ARG A 72 18.27 -6.15 -10.64
CA ARG A 72 19.48 -5.49 -10.13
C ARG A 72 20.64 -6.47 -9.91
N LYS A 73 20.32 -7.73 -9.59
CA LYS A 73 21.31 -8.77 -9.27
C LYS A 73 21.73 -9.62 -10.48
N LEU A 74 20.85 -9.83 -11.47
CA LEU A 74 21.12 -10.67 -12.64
C LEU A 74 21.18 -9.92 -13.97
N GLY A 75 20.36 -8.89 -14.12
CA GLY A 75 20.16 -8.23 -15.40
C GLY A 75 21.33 -7.32 -15.76
N PRO A 76 21.42 -6.89 -17.03
CA PRO A 76 22.18 -5.70 -17.37
C PRO A 76 21.75 -4.56 -16.45
N ALA A 77 22.68 -3.71 -16.03
CA ALA A 77 22.34 -2.59 -15.15
C ALA A 77 21.22 -1.70 -15.73
N THR A 78 21.10 -1.65 -17.06
CA THR A 78 20.01 -0.97 -17.79
C THR A 78 18.63 -1.55 -17.52
N SER A 79 18.47 -2.88 -17.41
CA SER A 79 17.14 -3.49 -17.19
C SER A 79 16.59 -3.18 -15.79
N PHE A 80 17.48 -3.07 -14.79
CA PHE A 80 17.07 -2.61 -13.47
C PHE A 80 16.63 -1.14 -13.52
N PHE A 81 17.44 -0.29 -14.17
CA PHE A 81 17.12 1.13 -14.31
C PHE A 81 15.79 1.36 -15.02
N GLU A 82 15.60 0.77 -16.20
CA GLU A 82 14.37 0.93 -17.00
C GLU A 82 13.15 0.50 -16.17
N SER A 83 13.21 -0.68 -15.56
CA SER A 83 12.13 -1.20 -14.72
C SER A 83 11.84 -0.29 -13.51
N ALA A 84 12.89 0.20 -12.83
CA ALA A 84 12.74 1.04 -11.65
C ALA A 84 12.21 2.43 -12.01
N ASP A 85 12.67 2.99 -13.14
CA ASP A 85 12.23 4.29 -13.65
C ASP A 85 10.78 4.23 -14.14
N GLU A 86 10.38 3.17 -14.83
CA GLU A 86 8.99 2.91 -15.20
C GLU A 86 8.08 2.82 -13.96
N THR A 87 8.48 2.05 -12.95
CA THR A 87 7.72 1.95 -11.68
C THR A 87 7.62 3.29 -10.97
N PHE A 88 8.73 4.02 -10.84
CA PHE A 88 8.73 5.35 -10.23
C PHE A 88 7.78 6.31 -10.97
N ASN A 89 7.92 6.43 -12.29
CA ASN A 89 7.10 7.31 -13.11
C ASN A 89 5.62 6.88 -13.11
N GLY A 90 5.36 5.57 -13.06
CA GLY A 90 4.03 4.99 -12.87
C GLY A 90 3.38 5.49 -11.58
N CYS A 91 4.08 5.38 -10.45
CA CYS A 91 3.58 5.89 -9.16
C CYS A 91 3.37 7.41 -9.17
N ILE A 92 4.30 8.18 -9.74
CA ILE A 92 4.18 9.64 -9.82
C ILE A 92 2.95 10.04 -10.64
N LYS A 93 2.73 9.40 -11.80
CA LYS A 93 1.57 9.67 -12.66
C LYS A 93 0.27 9.43 -11.91
N THR A 94 0.20 8.33 -11.17
CA THR A 94 -0.98 7.95 -10.40
C THR A 94 -1.23 8.92 -9.25
N LEU A 95 -0.22 9.22 -8.43
CA LEU A 95 -0.33 10.16 -7.30
C LEU A 95 -0.54 11.64 -7.70
N THR A 96 -0.44 11.95 -8.99
CA THR A 96 -0.71 13.29 -9.51
C THR A 96 -2.03 13.38 -10.27
N ASP A 97 -2.73 12.26 -10.46
CA ASP A 97 -4.06 12.25 -11.04
C ASP A 97 -5.11 12.77 -10.05
N GLU A 98 -6.37 12.78 -10.47
CA GLU A 98 -7.49 13.28 -9.66
C GLU A 98 -8.27 12.14 -8.97
N LEU A 99 -7.77 10.90 -9.01
CA LEU A 99 -8.46 9.70 -8.56
C LEU A 99 -7.85 9.18 -7.25
N PRO A 100 -8.52 9.36 -6.10
CA PRO A 100 -7.95 9.02 -4.79
C PRO A 100 -7.82 7.51 -4.51
N ASP A 101 -8.56 6.67 -5.24
CA ASP A 101 -8.67 5.22 -4.98
C ASP A 101 -7.34 4.46 -5.17
N ASN A 102 -6.35 5.08 -5.82
CA ASN A 102 -5.08 4.46 -6.15
C ASN A 102 -3.92 4.89 -5.23
N ASP A 103 -4.15 5.86 -4.35
CA ASP A 103 -3.12 6.54 -3.56
C ASP A 103 -2.37 5.54 -2.66
N PHE A 104 -3.11 4.70 -1.92
CA PHE A 104 -2.52 3.71 -1.01
C PHE A 104 -1.52 2.81 -1.74
N SER A 105 -1.96 2.17 -2.82
CA SER A 105 -1.14 1.24 -3.59
C SER A 105 0.07 1.92 -4.21
N SER A 106 -0.11 3.16 -4.68
CA SER A 106 0.93 3.95 -5.33
C SER A 106 1.99 4.42 -4.34
N PHE A 107 1.60 4.91 -3.16
CA PHE A 107 2.54 5.25 -2.09
C PHE A 107 3.30 4.02 -1.58
N HIS A 108 2.63 2.87 -1.48
CA HIS A 108 3.28 1.63 -1.08
C HIS A 108 4.37 1.22 -2.05
N VAL A 109 4.06 1.13 -3.36
CA VAL A 109 5.07 0.80 -4.39
C VAL A 109 6.16 1.87 -4.47
N LEU A 110 5.78 3.16 -4.43
CA LEU A 110 6.71 4.29 -4.45
C LEU A 110 7.72 4.20 -3.30
N SER A 111 7.26 3.93 -2.08
CA SER A 111 8.16 3.81 -0.93
C SER A 111 9.21 2.72 -1.11
N LYS A 112 8.82 1.59 -1.69
CA LYS A 112 9.70 0.45 -1.91
C LYS A 112 10.71 0.72 -3.01
N ILE A 113 10.28 1.28 -4.14
CA ILE A 113 11.21 1.58 -5.24
C ILE A 113 12.23 2.66 -4.84
N LEU A 114 11.80 3.69 -4.09
CA LEU A 114 12.71 4.68 -3.53
C LEU A 114 13.75 4.03 -2.61
N ARG A 115 13.34 3.04 -1.80
CA ARG A 115 14.25 2.35 -0.88
C ARG A 115 15.28 1.46 -1.57
N LEU A 116 15.06 1.08 -2.84
CA LEU A 116 16.05 0.34 -3.63
C LEU A 116 17.20 1.24 -4.12
N ILE A 117 17.02 2.56 -4.16
CA ILE A 117 18.01 3.49 -4.69
C ILE A 117 18.71 4.24 -3.53
N PRO A 118 20.04 4.16 -3.40
CA PRO A 118 20.78 4.87 -2.37
C PRO A 118 20.54 6.38 -2.41
N GLY A 119 20.40 7.01 -1.25
CA GLY A 119 20.19 8.45 -1.11
C GLY A 119 18.74 8.90 -1.14
N LEU A 120 17.77 7.98 -1.27
CA LEU A 120 16.33 8.26 -1.26
C LEU A 120 15.63 7.69 -0.02
N GLU A 121 16.37 7.25 0.99
CA GLU A 121 15.87 6.58 2.19
C GLU A 121 14.80 7.39 2.91
N TYR A 122 15.04 8.69 3.08
CA TYR A 122 14.09 9.58 3.75
C TYR A 122 12.79 9.76 2.94
N HIS A 123 12.90 9.90 1.62
CA HIS A 123 11.71 10.01 0.76
C HIS A 123 10.91 8.71 0.74
N ALA A 124 11.57 7.56 0.83
CA ALA A 124 10.92 6.27 1.00
C ALA A 124 10.09 6.21 2.30
N GLU A 125 10.66 6.68 3.42
CA GLU A 125 9.97 6.73 4.72
C GLU A 125 8.77 7.70 4.70
N VAL A 126 8.90 8.86 4.04
CA VAL A 126 7.79 9.79 3.82
C VAL A 126 6.69 9.13 2.99
N ALA A 127 7.02 8.54 1.83
CA ALA A 127 6.06 7.85 0.98
C ALA A 127 5.33 6.72 1.73
N ALA A 128 6.07 5.90 2.49
CA ALA A 128 5.47 4.82 3.28
C ALA A 128 4.57 5.35 4.40
N SER A 129 4.84 6.54 4.94
CA SER A 129 3.98 7.19 5.93
C SER A 129 2.70 7.75 5.29
N CYS A 130 2.78 8.23 4.05
CA CYS A 130 1.64 8.77 3.29
C CYS A 130 0.57 7.71 2.99
N LYS A 131 0.92 6.42 2.89
CA LYS A 131 -0.05 5.37 2.51
C LYS A 131 -1.27 5.28 3.44
N TYR A 132 -1.17 5.77 4.68
CA TYR A 132 -2.28 5.77 5.66
C TYR A 132 -3.23 6.96 5.55
N TYR A 133 -3.04 7.84 4.56
CA TYR A 133 -3.74 9.11 4.42
C TYR A 133 -4.36 9.29 3.04
N LYS A 134 -5.43 10.08 2.98
CA LYS A 134 -6.06 10.57 1.75
C LYS A 134 -5.53 11.96 1.42
N PHE A 135 -5.32 12.23 0.15
CA PHE A 135 -4.86 13.53 -0.33
C PHE A 135 -5.99 14.26 -1.07
N GLN A 136 -7.12 14.48 -0.40
CA GLN A 136 -8.17 15.33 -0.94
C GLN A 136 -7.85 16.81 -0.67
N VAL A 137 -8.07 17.64 -1.68
CA VAL A 137 -8.40 19.05 -1.46
C VAL A 137 -9.91 19.10 -1.44
N GLU A 138 -10.52 19.22 -0.26
CA GLU A 138 -11.92 19.62 -0.22
C GLU A 138 -12.03 20.95 -0.96
N ALA A 139 -12.61 20.94 -2.16
CA ALA A 139 -13.15 22.14 -2.76
C ALA A 139 -14.22 22.60 -1.78
N SER A 140 -13.85 23.53 -0.91
CA SER A 140 -14.70 24.13 0.09
C SER A 140 -16.09 24.36 -0.49
N LEU A 141 -17.04 23.50 -0.10
CA LEU A 141 -18.45 23.75 -0.26
C LEU A 141 -18.77 24.89 0.70
N GLY A 142 -18.49 26.11 0.23
CA GLY A 142 -18.94 27.34 0.83
C GLY A 142 -20.46 27.32 0.87
N GLY A 143 -21.00 27.05 2.04
CA GLY A 143 -22.41 27.18 2.37
C GLY A 143 -22.55 27.49 3.85
N ASN A 144 -22.47 28.78 4.19
CA ASN A 144 -22.89 29.35 5.48
C ASN A 144 -24.17 28.63 5.96
N GLY A 145 -24.23 28.09 7.17
CA GLY A 145 -24.37 28.88 8.39
C GLY A 145 -25.86 29.14 8.66
N LYS A 146 -26.40 28.37 9.62
CA LYS A 146 -27.60 28.63 10.45
C LYS A 146 -28.93 28.82 9.68
N ASP A 147 -29.87 27.90 9.88
CA ASP A 147 -31.00 28.16 10.76
C ASP A 147 -31.79 26.88 11.03
N GLN A 148 -31.95 26.59 12.32
CA GLN A 148 -33.07 25.79 12.81
C GLN A 148 -34.34 26.58 12.50
N ASP A 149 -35.34 25.95 11.90
CA ASP A 149 -36.70 26.16 12.38
C ASP A 149 -37.63 25.00 12.02
N ASN A 150 -38.20 24.45 13.10
CA ASN A 150 -39.43 23.67 13.19
C ASN A 150 -40.52 24.18 12.23
N ILE A 151 -41.10 23.28 11.42
CA ILE A 151 -42.56 23.27 11.21
C ILE A 151 -43.05 21.83 11.16
N GLN A 152 -43.81 21.49 12.20
CA GLN A 152 -44.70 20.35 12.32
C GLN A 152 -46.10 20.77 11.81
N ASP A 153 -46.93 19.77 11.45
CA ASP A 153 -48.40 19.85 11.26
C ASP A 153 -48.96 20.45 9.95
N LYS A 154 -49.61 19.66 9.07
CA LYS A 154 -50.99 19.11 9.20
C LYS A 154 -51.55 18.54 7.88
N HIS A 155 -52.35 17.48 8.05
CA HIS A 155 -53.34 16.83 7.19
C HIS A 155 -54.03 17.66 6.08
N ASP A 156 -54.30 17.05 4.91
CA ASP A 156 -55.69 16.71 4.49
C ASP A 156 -55.75 15.72 3.28
N GLU A 157 -56.89 15.04 3.17
CA GLU A 157 -57.34 13.86 2.40
C GLU A 157 -57.28 13.97 0.84
N GLY A 158 -56.84 12.99 0.03
CA GLY A 158 -57.51 11.74 -0.44
C GLY A 158 -57.88 11.84 -1.96
N PRO A 159 -58.33 10.80 -2.70
CA PRO A 159 -58.09 9.34 -2.66
C PRO A 159 -57.79 8.70 -4.06
N GLN A 160 -57.79 7.35 -4.12
CA GLN A 160 -57.89 6.42 -5.29
C GLN A 160 -56.57 5.87 -5.87
N ASP A 161 -56.40 4.58 -6.19
CA ASP A 161 -57.11 3.32 -5.91
C ASP A 161 -56.23 2.17 -6.50
N GLN A 162 -56.52 0.93 -6.09
CA GLN A 162 -56.25 -0.36 -6.77
C GLN A 162 -54.93 -1.14 -6.55
N ASP A 163 -55.08 -2.15 -5.69
CA ASP A 163 -54.93 -3.59 -5.94
C ASP A 163 -53.57 -4.21 -6.37
N ALA A 164 -53.01 -5.07 -5.50
CA ALA A 164 -53.18 -6.54 -5.61
C ALA A 164 -52.25 -7.34 -4.66
N GLU A 165 -52.90 -8.07 -3.75
CA GLU A 165 -52.61 -9.45 -3.26
C GLU A 165 -51.22 -9.90 -2.75
N LYS A 166 -51.16 -9.98 -1.41
CA LYS A 166 -50.80 -11.15 -0.56
C LYS A 166 -50.01 -12.33 -1.18
N SER A 167 -48.92 -12.68 -0.49
CA SER A 167 -48.72 -14.05 0.02
C SER A 167 -47.80 -14.07 1.25
N GLN A 168 -48.32 -14.63 2.35
CA GLN A 168 -47.61 -14.98 3.58
C GLN A 168 -47.19 -16.45 3.50
N SER A 169 -46.00 -16.79 3.99
CA SER A 169 -45.83 -17.92 4.90
C SER A 169 -44.53 -17.80 5.71
N SER A 170 -44.62 -18.27 6.96
CA SER A 170 -43.66 -18.14 8.05
C SER A 170 -42.94 -19.47 8.33
N ALA A 171 -41.68 -19.41 8.77
CA ALA A 171 -41.05 -20.26 9.81
C ALA A 171 -39.57 -19.84 9.98
N LYS A 172 -39.20 -19.05 11.00
CA LYS A 172 -38.72 -19.37 12.37
C LYS A 172 -37.34 -20.08 12.48
N SER A 173 -36.42 -19.36 13.15
CA SER A 173 -35.41 -19.79 14.15
C SER A 173 -34.19 -20.57 13.62
N GLU A 174 -32.92 -20.31 13.92
CA GLU A 174 -32.19 -19.82 15.12
C GLU A 174 -30.96 -18.98 14.63
N GLY A 175 -30.46 -17.89 15.22
CA GLY A 175 -30.36 -17.52 16.62
C GLY A 175 -28.90 -17.53 17.11
N LEU A 176 -27.96 -16.85 16.42
CA LEU A 176 -26.60 -16.57 16.90
C LEU A 176 -26.30 -15.08 16.72
N GLU A 177 -26.68 -14.28 17.71
CA GLU A 177 -26.28 -12.88 17.84
C GLU A 177 -24.83 -12.81 18.31
N LEU A 178 -23.91 -12.57 17.37
CA LEU A 178 -22.61 -12.01 17.69
C LEU A 178 -22.77 -10.49 17.74
N ASN A 179 -22.82 -9.94 18.95
CA ASN A 179 -22.67 -8.51 19.18
C ASN A 179 -21.26 -8.10 18.75
N GLN A 180 -21.12 -7.61 17.51
CA GLN A 180 -20.03 -6.74 17.13
C GLN A 180 -20.45 -5.33 17.50
N ASP A 181 -20.03 -4.88 18.67
CA ASP A 181 -19.95 -3.47 19.01
C ASP A 181 -18.90 -2.84 18.09
N VAL A 182 -19.33 -2.49 16.87
CA VAL A 182 -18.60 -1.55 16.02
C VAL A 182 -18.86 -0.19 16.65
N GLU A 183 -17.99 0.22 17.58
CA GLU A 183 -17.89 1.62 17.96
C GLU A 183 -17.49 2.40 16.69
N GLU A 184 -18.50 2.99 16.05
CA GLU A 184 -18.36 3.93 14.96
C GLU A 184 -17.64 5.18 15.50
N SER A 185 -16.30 5.12 15.52
CA SER A 185 -15.47 6.13 16.13
C SER A 185 -15.49 7.40 15.27
N GLN A 186 -16.08 8.45 15.80
CA GLN A 186 -16.16 9.76 15.16
C GLN A 186 -14.76 10.31 14.85
N ASN A 187 -14.49 10.56 13.57
CA ASN A 187 -13.31 11.30 13.10
C ASN A 187 -13.37 12.73 13.69
N ASP A 188 -12.33 13.16 14.40
CA ASP A 188 -12.24 14.50 14.98
C ASP A 188 -11.94 15.60 13.95
N GLY A 189 -11.80 15.23 12.66
CA GLY A 189 -11.55 16.13 11.55
C GLY A 189 -10.15 16.74 11.57
N GLN A 190 -9.24 16.20 12.38
CA GLN A 190 -7.90 16.76 12.47
C GLN A 190 -7.00 16.35 11.29
N TYR A 191 -7.22 15.18 10.70
CA TYR A 191 -6.38 14.56 9.65
C TYR A 191 -7.20 13.82 8.60
N ASP A 192 -6.61 13.71 7.39
CA ASP A 192 -7.24 13.07 6.23
C ASP A 192 -6.81 11.60 6.16
N PHE A 193 -7.43 10.74 6.96
CA PHE A 193 -7.08 9.31 6.97
C PHE A 193 -7.66 8.53 5.79
N GLY A 194 -6.93 7.50 5.35
CA GLY A 194 -7.39 6.48 4.40
C GLY A 194 -8.67 5.75 4.85
N ASP A 195 -9.33 5.05 3.92
CA ASP A 195 -10.29 3.99 4.29
C ASP A 195 -9.62 2.62 4.29
N ASP A 196 -8.43 2.51 3.69
CA ASP A 196 -7.67 1.27 3.62
C ASP A 196 -7.04 0.95 4.98
N ASN A 197 -7.40 -0.23 5.50
CA ASN A 197 -6.83 -0.77 6.70
C ASN A 197 -5.65 -1.67 6.35
N THR A 198 -4.48 -1.39 6.91
CA THR A 198 -3.35 -2.33 6.85
C THR A 198 -3.45 -3.28 8.05
N SER A 199 -3.18 -4.57 7.86
CA SER A 199 -3.11 -5.54 8.94
C SER A 199 -1.69 -6.05 9.08
N CYS A 200 -1.27 -6.34 10.31
CA CYS A 200 0.01 -7.02 10.52
C CYS A 200 -0.05 -8.44 9.96
N ASP A 201 0.87 -8.80 9.06
CA ASP A 201 0.91 -10.13 8.42
C ASP A 201 1.25 -11.28 9.38
N ILE A 202 1.71 -10.97 10.59
CA ILE A 202 2.06 -11.94 11.62
C ILE A 202 0.89 -12.20 12.58
N CYS A 203 0.42 -11.16 13.26
CA CYS A 203 -0.62 -11.30 14.28
C CYS A 203 -2.05 -11.03 13.79
N GLY A 204 -2.22 -10.63 12.53
CA GLY A 204 -3.52 -10.27 11.94
C GLY A 204 -4.14 -9.00 12.51
N LYS A 205 -3.49 -8.32 13.47
CA LYS A 205 -4.01 -7.09 14.07
C LYS A 205 -4.20 -6.05 12.96
N THR A 206 -5.44 -5.62 12.77
CA THR A 206 -5.77 -4.47 11.93
C THR A 206 -5.23 -3.20 12.57
N ILE A 207 -4.63 -2.36 11.74
CA ILE A 207 -3.97 -1.13 12.13
C ILE A 207 -4.76 -0.03 11.47
N THR A 208 -5.57 0.61 12.30
CA THR A 208 -6.38 1.71 11.85
C THR A 208 -5.48 2.90 11.58
N ASN A 209 -5.97 3.85 10.79
CA ASN A 209 -5.20 5.03 10.46
C ASN A 209 -4.89 5.91 11.70
N ARG A 210 -5.68 5.81 12.77
CA ARG A 210 -5.35 6.39 14.08
C ARG A 210 -4.16 5.68 14.74
N ASP A 211 -4.09 4.36 14.66
CA ASP A 211 -2.96 3.58 15.19
C ASP A 211 -1.66 3.91 14.44
N ALA A 212 -1.73 4.17 13.14
CA ALA A 212 -0.55 4.45 12.29
C ALA A 212 0.21 5.73 12.69
N LYS A 213 -0.42 6.69 13.38
CA LYS A 213 0.28 7.86 13.95
C LYS A 213 0.97 7.54 15.29
N MET A 214 0.41 6.61 16.04
CA MET A 214 0.77 6.36 17.45
C MET A 214 1.61 5.09 17.63
N THR A 215 1.64 4.22 16.63
CA THR A 215 2.27 2.90 16.67
C THR A 215 3.25 2.79 15.52
N TRP A 216 4.45 2.30 15.81
CA TRP A 216 5.41 2.00 14.76
C TRP A 216 5.01 0.76 13.96
N MET A 217 5.30 0.87 12.67
CA MET A 217 5.05 -0.14 11.66
C MET A 217 6.31 -0.34 10.84
N HIS A 218 6.47 -1.55 10.33
CA HIS A 218 7.63 -1.97 9.57
C HIS A 218 7.16 -2.58 8.26
N THR A 219 7.30 -1.81 7.18
CA THR A 219 6.95 -2.25 5.82
C THR A 219 8.16 -2.92 5.20
N CYS A 220 8.05 -4.19 4.83
CA CYS A 220 9.11 -4.86 4.07
C CYS A 220 9.19 -4.25 2.68
N TYR A 221 10.39 -3.81 2.25
CA TYR A 221 10.56 -3.24 0.91
C TYR A 221 11.03 -4.26 -0.14
N TYR A 222 11.07 -5.54 0.22
CA TYR A 222 11.41 -6.63 -0.68
C TYR A 222 10.14 -7.29 -1.23
N CYS A 223 9.29 -7.74 -0.30
CA CYS A 223 8.06 -8.45 -0.63
C CYS A 223 7.00 -7.50 -1.19
N THR A 224 6.04 -8.04 -1.93
CA THR A 224 4.95 -7.29 -2.55
C THR A 224 4.09 -6.54 -1.54
N ASN A 225 3.63 -7.22 -0.48
CA ASN A 225 2.69 -6.64 0.48
C ASN A 225 2.86 -7.22 1.89
N THR A 226 3.98 -6.91 2.55
CA THR A 226 4.24 -7.37 3.92
C THR A 226 4.48 -6.21 4.88
N ASP A 227 3.69 -6.16 5.94
CA ASP A 227 3.69 -5.13 6.98
C ASP A 227 3.62 -5.76 8.37
N PHE A 228 4.53 -5.36 9.26
CA PHE A 228 4.59 -5.84 10.64
C PHE A 228 4.35 -4.71 11.63
N CYS A 229 3.59 -4.99 12.70
CA CYS A 229 3.56 -4.11 13.86
C CYS A 229 4.89 -4.17 14.61
N ASP A 230 5.21 -3.09 15.34
CA ASP A 230 6.49 -2.96 16.06
C ASP A 230 6.83 -4.16 16.97
N SER A 231 5.83 -4.71 17.65
CA SER A 231 6.02 -5.87 18.52
C SER A 231 6.34 -7.15 17.73
N CYS A 232 5.66 -7.39 16.60
CA CYS A 232 5.94 -8.55 15.75
C CYS A 232 7.30 -8.41 15.06
N TYR A 233 7.65 -7.22 14.56
CA TYR A 233 8.97 -6.96 13.99
C TYR A 233 10.10 -7.16 15.02
N THR A 234 9.92 -6.66 16.24
CA THR A 234 10.91 -6.86 17.32
C THR A 234 11.04 -8.33 17.72
N ALA A 235 9.93 -9.09 17.70
CA ALA A 235 9.94 -10.52 17.96
C ALA A 235 10.71 -11.30 16.87
N THR A 236 10.57 -10.91 15.60
CA THR A 236 11.34 -11.52 14.50
C THR A 236 12.82 -11.22 14.59
N GLU A 237 13.21 -9.98 14.90
CA GLU A 237 14.63 -9.59 15.07
C GLU A 237 15.32 -10.31 16.24
N SER A 238 14.58 -10.55 17.32
CA SER A 238 15.11 -11.20 18.53
C SER A 238 15.23 -12.73 18.44
N SER A 239 14.94 -13.35 17.28
CA SER A 239 14.91 -14.81 17.08
C SER A 239 13.98 -15.55 18.05
N SER A 240 13.02 -14.84 18.67
CA SER A 240 12.04 -15.43 19.59
C SER A 240 10.83 -16.02 18.87
N TYR A 241 10.71 -15.77 17.56
CA TYR A 241 9.66 -16.28 16.70
C TYR A 241 10.03 -17.70 16.19
N THR A 242 9.25 -18.70 16.56
CA THR A 242 9.38 -20.07 16.04
C THR A 242 8.34 -20.32 14.93
N GLU A 243 8.61 -21.23 14.00
CA GLU A 243 7.69 -21.60 12.89
C GLU A 243 6.26 -21.95 13.36
N GLN A 244 6.09 -22.31 14.63
CA GLN A 244 4.81 -22.70 15.23
C GLN A 244 3.81 -21.54 15.47
N SER A 245 4.24 -20.28 15.34
CA SER A 245 3.37 -19.11 15.51
C SER A 245 2.78 -18.56 14.21
N ILE A 246 2.87 -19.29 13.09
CA ILE A 246 2.29 -18.92 11.80
C ILE A 246 0.95 -19.66 11.66
N GLY A 247 -0.15 -19.01 12.06
CA GLY A 247 -1.49 -19.62 12.04
C GLY A 247 -2.00 -20.03 10.65
N ASP A 248 -1.52 -19.34 9.59
CA ASP A 248 -2.14 -19.41 8.26
C ASP A 248 -1.19 -19.84 7.12
N GLY A 249 0.01 -20.34 7.44
CA GLY A 249 0.98 -20.78 6.42
C GLY A 249 1.53 -19.67 5.50
N ARG A 250 1.29 -18.39 5.81
CA ARG A 250 2.00 -17.27 5.19
C ARG A 250 3.42 -17.24 5.74
N TYR A 251 4.41 -17.59 4.93
CA TYR A 251 5.80 -17.45 5.32
C TYR A 251 6.08 -15.96 5.57
N PRO A 252 6.39 -15.54 6.81
CA PRO A 252 6.93 -14.21 7.01
C PRO A 252 8.23 -14.12 6.20
N CYS A 253 8.50 -12.96 5.59
CA CYS A 253 9.76 -12.62 4.93
C CYS A 253 10.92 -13.40 5.55
N LEU A 254 11.52 -14.34 4.81
CA LEU A 254 12.56 -15.19 5.35
C LEU A 254 13.90 -14.45 5.23
N GLY A 255 14.80 -14.68 6.19
CA GLY A 255 16.18 -14.18 6.10
C GLY A 255 16.38 -12.67 6.37
N GLU A 256 17.29 -12.04 5.61
CA GLU A 256 17.82 -10.68 5.84
C GLU A 256 17.01 -9.58 5.13
N HIS A 257 15.70 -9.75 5.01
CA HIS A 257 14.83 -8.69 4.47
C HIS A 257 14.93 -7.44 5.34
N LYS A 258 14.79 -6.28 4.69
CA LYS A 258 14.89 -4.99 5.37
C LYS A 258 13.57 -4.24 5.28
N TYR A 259 13.37 -3.37 6.26
CA TYR A 259 12.09 -2.74 6.52
C TYR A 259 12.20 -1.21 6.51
N ILE A 260 11.13 -0.56 6.08
CA ILE A 260 10.90 0.87 6.23
C ILE A 260 10.09 1.05 7.51
N LYS A 261 10.66 1.77 8.48
CA LYS A 261 9.96 2.11 9.72
C LYS A 261 9.04 3.31 9.47
N VAL A 262 7.77 3.16 9.79
CA VAL A 262 6.76 4.22 9.68
C VAL A 262 6.00 4.42 10.99
N PRO A 263 5.50 5.64 11.27
CA PRO A 263 5.72 6.84 10.49
C PRO A 263 7.17 7.34 10.58
N VAL A 264 7.61 8.09 9.56
CA VAL A 264 8.94 8.71 9.51
C VAL A 264 9.17 9.58 10.75
N THR A 265 10.42 9.68 11.21
CA THR A 265 10.74 10.53 12.37
C THR A 265 10.31 11.98 12.10
N GLY A 266 9.60 12.58 13.07
CA GLY A 266 9.07 13.94 12.94
C GLY A 266 7.69 14.03 12.29
N TRP A 267 7.12 12.93 11.78
CA TRP A 267 5.82 12.91 11.12
C TRP A 267 4.70 13.52 11.98
N LYS A 268 3.89 14.40 11.38
CA LYS A 268 2.70 15.00 12.00
C LYS A 268 1.39 14.57 11.35
N GLY A 269 1.44 14.04 10.13
CA GLY A 269 0.29 13.55 9.38
C GLY A 269 0.08 14.28 8.06
N VAL A 270 -1.05 14.01 7.44
CA VAL A 270 -1.51 14.72 6.23
C VAL A 270 -2.79 15.48 6.57
N LYS A 271 -2.89 16.72 6.09
CA LYS A 271 -4.06 17.56 6.26
C LYS A 271 -4.25 18.50 5.07
N ASN A 272 -5.46 18.55 4.54
CA ASN A 272 -5.85 19.34 3.37
C ASN A 272 -4.90 19.11 2.17
N GLY A 273 -4.54 17.84 1.91
CA GLY A 273 -3.62 17.46 0.83
C GLY A 273 -2.15 17.88 1.06
N LYS A 274 -1.79 18.28 2.28
CA LYS A 274 -0.44 18.70 2.65
C LYS A 274 0.19 17.76 3.66
N ILE A 275 1.47 17.45 3.41
CA ILE A 275 2.30 16.62 4.25
C ILE A 275 2.88 17.49 5.37
N LEU A 276 2.70 17.06 6.62
CA LEU A 276 3.15 17.76 7.82
C LEU A 276 4.20 16.91 8.54
N TYR A 277 5.38 17.48 8.78
CA TYR A 277 6.45 16.85 9.56
C TYR A 277 7.40 17.87 10.18
N ASP A 278 8.11 17.48 11.24
CA ASP A 278 9.19 18.24 11.83
C ASP A 278 10.51 17.89 11.12
N ASP A 279 11.02 18.80 10.29
CA ASP A 279 12.35 18.72 9.72
C ASP A 279 13.37 19.08 10.83
N PRO A 280 14.38 18.23 11.11
CA PRO A 280 15.39 18.52 12.13
C PRO A 280 16.16 19.83 11.92
N LYS A 281 16.27 20.32 10.69
CA LYS A 281 16.97 21.56 10.30
C LYS A 281 16.01 22.75 10.23
N ASN A 282 14.80 22.55 9.72
CA ASN A 282 13.88 23.65 9.39
C ASN A 282 12.69 23.78 10.35
N GLY A 283 12.52 22.84 11.29
CA GLY A 283 11.38 22.79 12.20
C GLY A 283 10.11 22.28 11.53
N ALA A 284 8.96 22.70 12.05
CA ALA A 284 7.65 22.31 11.51
C ALA A 284 7.54 22.73 10.04
N THR A 285 7.37 21.74 9.17
CA THR A 285 7.31 21.88 7.72
C THR A 285 5.95 21.41 7.22
N GLU A 286 5.39 22.17 6.27
CA GLU A 286 4.17 21.87 5.56
C GLU A 286 4.45 21.97 4.05
N ILE A 287 4.19 20.90 3.32
CA ILE A 287 4.42 20.83 1.87
C ILE A 287 3.22 20.20 1.17
N GLU A 288 2.77 20.83 0.08
CA GLU A 288 1.73 20.25 -0.79
C GLU A 288 2.25 18.98 -1.46
N LEU A 289 1.41 17.94 -1.53
CA LEU A 289 1.79 16.66 -2.14
C LEU A 289 2.40 16.85 -3.54
N LYS A 290 1.74 17.64 -4.40
CA LYS A 290 2.21 17.91 -5.77
C LYS A 290 3.60 18.53 -5.79
N LYS A 291 3.89 19.44 -4.87
CA LYS A 291 5.22 20.06 -4.75
C LYS A 291 6.25 19.06 -4.26
N TRP A 292 5.91 18.25 -3.26
CA TRP A 292 6.81 17.19 -2.77
C TRP A 292 7.14 16.15 -3.86
N LEU A 293 6.15 15.75 -4.66
CA LEU A 293 6.35 14.82 -5.80
C LEU A 293 7.22 15.44 -6.89
N GLU A 294 7.11 16.75 -7.16
CA GLU A 294 7.97 17.43 -8.12
C GLU A 294 9.42 17.52 -7.62
N ASP A 295 9.61 17.89 -6.36
CA ASP A 295 10.95 17.89 -5.74
C ASP A 295 11.56 16.48 -5.76
N LEU A 296 10.74 15.45 -5.49
CA LEU A 296 11.14 14.05 -5.52
C LEU A 296 11.67 13.60 -6.90
N LYS A 297 11.09 14.06 -8.02
CA LYS A 297 11.64 13.78 -9.36
C LYS A 297 13.07 14.30 -9.52
N GLY A 298 13.37 15.46 -8.95
CA GLY A 298 14.71 16.02 -8.93
C GLY A 298 15.68 15.14 -8.14
N HIS A 299 15.28 14.70 -6.95
CA HIS A 299 16.05 13.78 -6.13
C HIS A 299 16.27 12.42 -6.81
N TRP A 300 15.25 11.87 -7.48
CA TRP A 300 15.33 10.63 -8.25
C TRP A 300 16.42 10.69 -9.33
N LYS A 301 16.44 11.77 -10.12
CA LYS A 301 17.46 11.98 -11.16
C LYS A 301 18.87 12.05 -10.58
N ILE A 302 19.06 12.82 -9.50
CA ILE A 302 20.36 12.95 -8.83
C ILE A 302 20.82 11.60 -8.28
N ALA A 303 19.91 10.83 -7.67
CA ALA A 303 20.23 9.52 -7.11
C ALA A 303 20.72 8.56 -8.20
N TRP A 304 20.12 8.57 -9.40
CA TRP A 304 20.62 7.80 -10.53
C TRP A 304 21.98 8.27 -11.03
N GLU A 305 22.18 9.58 -11.19
CA GLU A 305 23.49 10.12 -11.56
C GLU A 305 24.59 9.69 -10.58
N ASN A 306 24.28 9.62 -9.29
CA ASN A 306 25.20 9.12 -8.26
C ASN A 306 25.41 7.60 -8.39
N TYR A 307 24.32 6.83 -8.52
CA TYR A 307 24.34 5.37 -8.68
C TYR A 307 25.27 4.96 -9.83
N TRP A 308 25.15 5.62 -11.00
CA TRP A 308 26.01 5.33 -12.15
C TRP A 308 27.48 5.63 -11.93
N ARG A 309 27.81 6.62 -11.11
CA ARG A 309 29.21 6.93 -10.79
C ARG A 309 29.82 5.96 -9.79
N GLU A 310 29.02 5.48 -8.84
CA GLU A 310 29.51 4.69 -7.72
C GLU A 310 29.48 3.18 -8.00
N GLU A 311 28.42 2.68 -8.64
CA GLU A 311 28.20 1.24 -8.87
C GLU A 311 28.74 0.76 -10.22
N MET A 312 29.05 1.68 -11.15
CA MET A 312 29.68 1.38 -12.43
C MET A 312 30.95 2.21 -12.64
N PRO A 313 32.01 2.01 -11.84
CA PRO A 313 33.27 2.70 -12.03
C PRO A 313 33.81 2.37 -13.42
N VAL A 314 34.06 3.41 -14.21
CA VAL A 314 34.72 3.32 -15.51
C VAL A 314 36.13 2.78 -15.26
N SER A 315 36.33 1.49 -15.56
CA SER A 315 37.65 0.84 -15.52
C SER A 315 38.56 1.35 -16.62
#